data_AF-A0A135VIA2-F1
#
_entry.id   AF-A0A135VIA2-F1
#
_cell.length_a   1.000
_cell.length_b   1.000
_cell.length_c   1.000
_cell.angle_alpha   90.00
_cell.angle_beta   90.00
_cell.angle_gamma   90.00
#
_symmetry.space_group_name_H-M   'P 1'
#
loop_
_entity.id
_entity.type
_entity.pdbx_description
1 polymer ?
#
loop_
_entity_poly.entity_id
_entity_poly.type
_entity_poly.pdbx_seq_one_letter_code
_entity_poly.pdbx_strand_id
1 'polypeptide(L)'
;MRITPAKMNKLDGRICFICGKYLLNNSSDDLAYLKVHTGGNVRVKPDTYYLFSCPNCNKLAHKRCWYNVGERKKRKGFFGKEWQMICPDCGHILSTTRSERLDWKKGYELPGHPDSELLELQVSEVMSWKAGSVFGKIGRAIDNFFQAVGLGSLSDPERNSVASAAQRIGKTIQDVAERVFKLNIPDAQRSEIRDLKCQNCGAPLPLPGEFEDAVVCAHCGTAHLL
;
A
#
# COMPACT_ATOMS: atom_id res chain seq x y z
N MET A 1 -12.68 2.02 -8.66
CA MET A 1 -11.99 0.89 -9.33
C MET A 1 -10.92 0.33 -8.39
N ARG A 2 -10.96 -0.97 -8.03
CA ARG A 2 -9.94 -1.57 -7.16
C ARG A 2 -8.56 -1.53 -7.83
N ILE A 3 -7.54 -1.11 -7.07
CA ILE A 3 -6.20 -0.91 -7.60
C ILE A 3 -5.48 -2.24 -7.89
N THR A 4 -4.81 -2.34 -9.04
CA THR A 4 -3.97 -3.50 -9.37
C THR A 4 -2.53 -3.31 -8.84
N PRO A 5 -1.75 -4.39 -8.64
CA PRO A 5 -0.35 -4.26 -8.21
C PRO A 5 0.50 -3.36 -9.11
N ALA A 6 0.31 -3.44 -10.44
CA ALA A 6 1.01 -2.58 -11.39
C ALA A 6 0.67 -1.09 -11.23
N LYS A 7 -0.59 -0.76 -10.89
CA LYS A 7 -0.99 0.61 -10.55
C LYS A 7 -0.42 1.04 -9.21
N MET A 8 -0.37 0.14 -8.21
CA MET A 8 0.25 0.40 -6.90
C MET A 8 1.72 0.81 -7.03
N ASN A 9 2.49 0.08 -7.86
CA ASN A 9 3.89 0.42 -8.15
C ASN A 9 4.05 1.81 -8.79
N LYS A 10 3.10 2.24 -9.62
CA LYS A 10 3.11 3.59 -10.22
C LYS A 10 2.77 4.69 -9.21
N LEU A 11 2.18 4.36 -8.06
CA LEU A 11 1.87 5.30 -6.98
C LEU A 11 2.96 5.37 -5.92
N ASP A 12 3.82 4.36 -5.85
CA ASP A 12 4.95 4.34 -4.93
C ASP A 12 5.86 5.56 -5.11
N GLY A 13 6.30 6.15 -4.00
CA GLY A 13 7.14 7.35 -3.98
C GLY A 13 6.46 8.62 -4.50
N ARG A 14 5.25 8.54 -5.09
CA ARG A 14 4.53 9.71 -5.56
C ARG A 14 3.85 10.44 -4.42
N ILE A 15 3.78 11.76 -4.58
CA ILE A 15 3.29 12.68 -3.56
C ILE A 15 1.95 13.27 -4.02
N CYS A 16 1.03 13.43 -3.06
CA CYS A 16 -0.17 14.22 -3.22
C CYS A 16 0.21 15.68 -3.50
N PHE A 17 -0.14 16.19 -4.68
CA PHE A 17 0.29 17.53 -5.09
C PHE A 17 -0.32 18.65 -4.22
N ILE A 18 -1.38 18.38 -3.46
CA ILE A 18 -2.03 19.35 -2.56
C ILE A 18 -1.38 19.37 -1.18
N CYS A 19 -1.16 18.20 -0.55
CA CYS A 19 -0.73 18.14 0.85
C CYS A 19 0.75 17.76 1.05
N GLY A 20 1.48 17.44 -0.02
CA GLY A 20 2.91 17.09 0.05
C GLY A 20 3.22 15.72 0.67
N LYS A 21 2.20 14.96 1.11
CA LYS A 21 2.38 13.61 1.67
C LYS A 21 2.36 12.54 0.58
N TYR A 22 3.04 11.42 0.82
CA TYR A 22 2.99 10.26 -0.07
C TYR A 22 1.56 9.77 -0.31
N LEU A 23 1.22 9.44 -1.56
CA LEU A 23 -0.12 9.01 -1.96
C LEU A 23 -0.55 7.72 -1.28
N LEU A 24 0.41 6.81 -1.04
CA LEU A 24 0.16 5.54 -0.35
C LEU A 24 0.12 5.68 1.17
N ASN A 25 0.44 6.85 1.74
CA ASN A 25 0.30 7.11 3.18
C ASN A 25 -1.07 7.73 3.44
N ASN A 26 -1.78 7.21 4.42
CA ASN A 26 -3.08 7.71 4.84
C ASN A 26 -3.13 7.88 6.37
N SER A 27 -3.98 8.78 6.82
CA SER A 27 -4.42 8.92 8.21
C SER A 27 -5.86 8.44 8.36
N SER A 28 -6.34 8.33 9.59
CA SER A 28 -7.73 7.97 9.89
C SER A 28 -8.76 8.92 9.28
N ASP A 29 -8.40 10.19 9.10
CA ASP A 29 -9.26 11.22 8.48
C ASP A 29 -9.36 11.10 6.95
N ASP A 30 -8.45 10.35 6.33
CA ASP A 30 -8.40 10.17 4.87
C ASP A 30 -9.26 8.97 4.42
N LEU A 31 -9.81 8.22 5.37
CA LEU A 31 -10.65 7.06 5.09
C LEU A 31 -12.02 7.45 4.54
N ALA A 32 -12.59 6.56 3.74
CA ALA A 32 -13.93 6.71 3.20
C ALA A 32 -14.99 6.66 4.30
N TYR A 33 -16.07 7.40 4.09
CA TYR A 33 -17.25 7.41 4.96
C TYR A 33 -18.50 7.10 4.15
N LEU A 34 -19.41 6.34 4.75
CA LEU A 34 -20.79 6.15 4.26
C LEU A 34 -21.74 6.85 5.22
N LYS A 35 -22.74 7.55 4.68
CA LYS A 35 -23.91 7.90 5.48
C LYS A 35 -24.71 6.62 5.69
N VAL A 36 -25.04 6.36 6.94
CA VAL A 36 -25.93 5.26 7.30
C VAL A 36 -27.37 5.76 7.37
N HIS A 37 -28.32 4.84 7.35
CA HIS A 37 -29.76 5.13 7.37
C HIS A 37 -30.17 6.02 8.56
N THR A 38 -29.40 6.01 9.65
CA THR A 38 -29.60 6.83 10.85
C THR A 38 -29.17 8.29 10.70
N GLY A 39 -28.72 8.72 9.50
CA GLY A 39 -28.29 10.09 9.23
C GLY A 39 -26.88 10.43 9.71
N GLY A 40 -26.25 9.55 10.49
CA GLY A 40 -24.85 9.63 10.89
C GLY A 40 -23.88 9.21 9.78
N ASN A 41 -22.61 9.58 9.93
CA ASN A 41 -21.53 9.12 9.07
C ASN A 41 -20.74 8.02 9.79
N VAL A 42 -20.50 6.90 9.11
CA VAL A 42 -19.70 5.79 9.62
C VAL A 42 -18.56 5.54 8.65
N ARG A 43 -17.38 5.22 9.19
CA ARG A 43 -16.23 4.81 8.35
C ARG A 43 -16.58 3.52 7.61
N VAL A 44 -16.28 3.48 6.32
CA VAL A 44 -16.51 2.28 5.51
C VAL A 44 -15.61 1.16 6.00
N LYS A 45 -16.17 -0.04 6.18
CA LYS A 45 -15.41 -1.28 6.31
C LYS A 45 -15.51 -2.08 5.01
N PRO A 46 -14.40 -2.60 4.45
CA PRO A 46 -13.01 -2.46 4.94
C PRO A 46 -12.50 -1.02 4.84
N ASP A 47 -11.49 -0.68 5.67
CA ASP A 47 -10.88 0.65 5.70
C ASP A 47 -10.29 0.99 4.32
N THR A 48 -10.93 1.92 3.62
CA THR A 48 -10.62 2.31 2.24
C THR A 48 -10.35 3.80 2.15
N TYR A 49 -9.58 4.24 1.15
CA TYR A 49 -9.47 5.64 0.76
C TYR A 49 -9.29 5.77 -0.75
N TYR A 50 -9.52 6.98 -1.27
CA TYR A 50 -9.56 7.22 -2.70
C TYR A 50 -8.54 8.28 -3.14
N LEU A 51 -7.96 8.07 -4.31
CA LEU A 51 -7.17 9.08 -5.03
C LEU A 51 -7.91 9.50 -6.29
N PHE A 52 -7.80 10.79 -6.60
CA PHE A 52 -8.40 11.38 -7.79
C PHE A 52 -7.35 12.14 -8.61
N SER A 53 -7.36 11.86 -9.92
CA SER A 53 -6.53 12.52 -10.91
C SER A 53 -7.36 13.55 -11.65
N CYS A 54 -6.89 14.80 -11.73
CA CYS A 54 -7.55 15.81 -12.55
C CYS A 54 -7.53 15.35 -14.03
N PRO A 55 -8.68 15.37 -14.74
CA PRO A 55 -8.75 14.92 -16.13
C PRO A 55 -7.97 15.84 -17.10
N ASN A 56 -7.74 17.10 -16.71
CA ASN A 56 -7.05 18.08 -17.57
C ASN A 56 -5.52 18.06 -17.40
N CYS A 57 -5.01 18.09 -16.17
CA CYS A 57 -3.56 18.17 -15.90
C CYS A 57 -2.94 16.89 -15.30
N ASN A 58 -3.74 15.84 -15.07
CA ASN A 58 -3.30 14.56 -14.50
C ASN A 58 -2.62 14.64 -13.12
N LYS A 59 -2.76 15.78 -12.41
CA LYS A 59 -2.32 15.90 -11.02
C LYS A 59 -3.17 15.02 -10.13
N LEU A 60 -2.50 14.25 -9.28
CA LEU A 60 -3.11 13.22 -8.44
C LEU A 60 -3.01 13.61 -6.96
N ALA A 61 -4.13 13.54 -6.25
CA ALA A 61 -4.20 13.84 -4.82
C ALA A 61 -5.23 12.95 -4.11
N HIS A 62 -5.14 12.89 -2.77
CA HIS A 62 -6.13 12.25 -1.93
C HIS A 62 -7.50 12.92 -2.10
N LYS A 63 -8.58 12.13 -2.14
CA LYS A 63 -9.96 12.64 -2.29
C LYS A 63 -10.29 13.74 -1.27
N ARG A 64 -9.96 13.54 0.02
CA ARG A 64 -10.10 14.57 1.06
C ARG A 64 -9.45 15.91 0.69
N CYS A 65 -8.23 15.88 0.13
CA CYS A 65 -7.49 17.09 -0.22
C CYS A 65 -8.22 17.91 -1.29
N TRP A 66 -8.90 17.24 -2.23
CA TRP A 66 -9.75 17.90 -3.22
C TRP A 66 -10.94 18.64 -2.60
N TYR A 67 -11.63 18.07 -1.62
CA TYR A 67 -12.71 18.79 -0.91
C TYR A 67 -12.21 19.91 -0.02
N ASN A 68 -11.03 19.74 0.59
CA ASN A 68 -10.49 20.76 1.49
C ASN A 68 -10.00 22.00 0.73
N VAL A 69 -9.35 21.81 -0.42
CA VAL A 69 -8.64 22.88 -1.16
C VAL A 69 -9.30 23.22 -2.49
N GLY A 70 -9.84 22.22 -3.19
CA GLY A 70 -10.46 22.38 -4.51
C GLY A 70 -11.85 23.00 -4.46
N GLU A 71 -12.60 22.87 -3.36
CA GLU A 71 -13.89 23.54 -3.17
C GLU A 71 -13.71 25.05 -3.02
N ARG A 72 -14.12 25.79 -4.05
CA ARG A 72 -14.04 27.25 -4.08
C ARG A 72 -15.42 27.88 -4.07
N LYS A 73 -15.52 28.93 -3.28
CA LYS A 73 -16.71 29.77 -3.20
C LYS A 73 -16.73 30.76 -4.36
N LYS A 74 -17.81 30.72 -5.14
CA LYS A 74 -18.17 31.69 -6.17
C LYS A 74 -19.29 32.60 -5.68
N ARG A 75 -19.33 33.81 -6.23
CA ARG A 75 -20.40 34.77 -5.98
C ARG A 75 -21.55 34.48 -6.94
N LYS A 76 -22.76 34.37 -6.42
CA LYS A 76 -24.01 34.29 -7.20
C LYS A 76 -24.81 35.56 -6.96
N GLY A 77 -24.75 36.52 -7.88
CA GLY A 77 -25.42 37.82 -7.72
C GLY A 77 -24.87 38.64 -6.54
N PHE A 78 -25.65 39.57 -6.01
CA PHE A 78 -25.16 40.52 -5.00
C PHE A 78 -24.86 39.88 -3.63
N PHE A 79 -25.66 38.90 -3.18
CA PHE A 79 -25.54 38.28 -1.85
C PHE A 79 -25.42 36.75 -1.87
N GLY A 80 -25.71 36.11 -3.00
CA GLY A 80 -25.67 34.66 -3.12
C GLY A 80 -24.24 34.12 -3.17
N LYS A 81 -24.08 32.89 -2.66
CA LYS A 81 -22.82 32.16 -2.64
C LYS A 81 -23.08 30.81 -3.28
N GLU A 82 -22.20 30.42 -4.17
CA GLU A 82 -22.18 29.08 -4.74
C GLU A 82 -20.82 28.44 -4.49
N TRP A 83 -20.79 27.12 -4.53
CA TRP A 83 -19.60 26.31 -4.34
C TRP A 83 -19.36 25.50 -5.59
N GLN A 84 -18.10 25.40 -5.98
CA GLN A 84 -17.68 24.63 -7.14
C GLN A 84 -16.29 24.06 -6.88
N MET A 85 -16.10 22.80 -7.25
CA MET A 85 -14.78 22.19 -7.20
C MET A 85 -13.97 22.58 -8.44
N ILE A 86 -12.79 23.12 -8.21
CA ILE A 86 -11.87 23.58 -9.24
C ILE A 86 -10.49 23.01 -8.97
N CYS A 87 -9.81 22.58 -10.02
CA CYS A 87 -8.44 22.13 -9.91
C CYS A 87 -7.52 23.28 -9.42
N PRO A 88 -6.85 23.15 -8.27
CA PRO A 88 -6.02 24.23 -7.76
C PRO A 88 -4.73 24.44 -8.56
N ASP A 89 -4.35 23.48 -9.40
CA ASP A 89 -3.17 23.55 -10.27
C ASP A 89 -3.49 24.19 -11.63
N CYS A 90 -4.46 23.64 -12.38
CA CYS A 90 -4.75 24.10 -13.75
C CYS A 90 -6.05 24.92 -13.90
N GLY A 91 -6.81 25.15 -12.81
CA GLY A 91 -8.06 25.90 -12.86
C GLY A 91 -9.23 25.18 -13.54
N HIS A 92 -9.05 23.94 -14.00
CA HIS A 92 -10.11 23.17 -14.64
C HIS A 92 -11.29 22.94 -13.68
N ILE A 93 -12.51 23.11 -14.20
CA ILE A 93 -13.74 22.94 -13.43
C ILE A 93 -14.02 21.44 -13.29
N LEU A 94 -14.03 20.94 -12.05
CA LEU A 94 -14.22 19.52 -11.74
C LEU A 94 -15.66 19.19 -11.35
N SER A 95 -16.51 20.19 -11.14
CA SER A 95 -17.91 19.97 -10.82
C SER A 95 -18.83 21.10 -11.27
N THR A 96 -20.13 20.82 -11.32
CA THR A 96 -21.16 21.87 -11.37
C THR A 96 -21.15 22.74 -10.11
N THR A 97 -21.80 23.91 -10.18
CA THR A 97 -22.02 24.79 -9.03
C THR A 97 -23.12 24.26 -8.11
N ARG A 98 -23.02 24.56 -6.81
CA ARG A 98 -23.95 24.14 -5.75
C ARG A 98 -24.20 25.26 -4.74
N SER A 99 -25.31 25.20 -4.02
CA SER A 99 -25.62 26.15 -2.93
C SER A 99 -24.75 25.95 -1.69
N GLU A 100 -24.37 24.71 -1.41
CA GLU A 100 -23.65 24.32 -0.19
C GLU A 100 -22.25 23.76 -0.49
N ARG A 101 -21.33 23.98 0.46
CA ARG A 101 -20.01 23.36 0.42
C ARG A 101 -20.15 21.89 0.77
N LEU A 102 -19.55 21.02 -0.04
CA LEU A 102 -19.48 19.61 0.30
C LEU A 102 -18.44 19.35 1.38
N ASP A 103 -18.87 18.68 2.45
CA ASP A 103 -17.99 18.08 3.44
C ASP A 103 -17.57 16.70 2.93
N TRP A 104 -16.26 16.47 2.82
CA TRP A 104 -15.67 15.18 2.48
C TRP A 104 -16.25 14.03 3.31
N LYS A 105 -16.49 14.24 4.61
CA LYS A 105 -17.03 13.19 5.51
C LYS A 105 -18.49 12.83 5.20
N LYS A 106 -19.20 13.70 4.48
CA LYS A 106 -20.59 13.53 4.02
C LYS A 106 -20.68 13.26 2.52
N GLY A 107 -19.56 13.37 1.81
CA GLY A 107 -19.47 13.38 0.36
C GLY A 107 -19.17 11.98 -0.17
N TYR A 108 -20.18 11.35 -0.74
CA TYR A 108 -20.05 10.02 -1.32
C TYR A 108 -19.21 10.03 -2.59
N GLU A 109 -19.28 11.09 -3.39
CA GLU A 109 -18.64 11.13 -4.72
C GLU A 109 -18.09 12.51 -5.02
N LEU A 110 -16.95 12.55 -5.71
CA LEU A 110 -16.48 13.78 -6.34
C LEU A 110 -17.54 14.19 -7.37
N PRO A 111 -18.12 15.39 -7.34
CA PRO A 111 -19.34 15.61 -8.12
C PRO A 111 -19.03 15.64 -9.62
N GLY A 112 -19.68 14.75 -10.38
CA GLY A 112 -19.35 14.49 -11.79
C GLY A 112 -18.31 13.39 -12.02
N HIS A 113 -17.80 12.79 -10.94
CA HIS A 113 -16.79 11.74 -10.93
C HIS A 113 -17.16 10.66 -9.89
N PRO A 114 -17.96 9.65 -10.28
CA PRO A 114 -18.40 8.60 -9.37
C PRO A 114 -17.20 7.85 -8.77
N ASP A 115 -17.36 7.32 -7.56
CA ASP A 115 -16.27 6.63 -6.85
C ASP A 115 -15.77 5.38 -7.60
N SER A 116 -16.61 4.81 -8.46
CA SER A 116 -16.24 3.74 -9.39
C SER A 116 -15.09 4.13 -10.33
N GLU A 117 -14.97 5.41 -10.69
CA GLU A 117 -13.90 5.96 -11.54
C GLU A 117 -12.64 6.35 -10.76
N LEU A 118 -12.74 6.44 -9.43
CA LEU A 118 -11.60 6.75 -8.57
C LEU A 118 -10.67 5.53 -8.39
N LEU A 119 -9.42 5.83 -8.07
CA LEU A 119 -8.49 4.82 -7.61
C LEU A 119 -8.82 4.53 -6.14
N GLU A 120 -9.41 3.36 -5.90
CA GLU A 120 -9.71 2.88 -4.56
C GLU A 120 -8.51 2.10 -4.02
N LEU A 121 -8.10 2.42 -2.79
CA LEU A 121 -7.07 1.69 -2.06
C LEU A 121 -7.64 1.17 -0.74
N GLN A 122 -7.47 -0.13 -0.50
CA GLN A 122 -7.72 -0.72 0.81
C GLN A 122 -6.47 -0.57 1.67
N VAL A 123 -6.64 -0.13 2.92
CA VAL A 123 -5.51 0.06 3.85
C VAL A 123 -4.75 -1.24 4.05
N SER A 124 -5.43 -2.37 4.19
CA SER A 124 -4.82 -3.69 4.30
C SER A 124 -3.92 -4.01 3.10
N GLU A 125 -4.40 -3.81 1.87
CA GLU A 125 -3.62 -4.03 0.65
C GLU A 125 -2.41 -3.10 0.54
N VAL A 126 -2.57 -1.83 0.90
CA VAL A 126 -1.47 -0.86 0.92
C VAL A 126 -0.42 -1.26 1.96
N MET A 127 -0.84 -1.72 3.13
CA MET A 127 0.08 -2.19 4.17
C MET A 127 0.77 -3.48 3.77
N SER A 128 0.06 -4.45 3.20
CA SER A 128 0.64 -5.68 2.64
C SER A 128 1.60 -5.40 1.48
N TRP A 129 1.26 -4.45 0.60
CA TRP A 129 2.14 -4.01 -0.48
C TRP A 129 3.34 -3.25 0.05
N LYS A 130 3.18 -2.34 1.01
CA LYS A 130 4.29 -1.60 1.63
C LYS A 130 5.22 -2.52 2.38
N ALA A 131 4.68 -3.51 3.08
CA ALA A 131 5.46 -4.63 3.56
C ALA A 131 6.25 -5.19 2.37
N GLY A 132 5.59 -5.82 1.38
CA GLY A 132 6.29 -6.44 0.23
C GLY A 132 7.23 -5.53 -0.58
N SER A 133 7.02 -4.20 -0.62
CA SER A 133 7.81 -3.23 -1.38
C SER A 133 8.97 -2.65 -0.57
N VAL A 134 8.78 -2.45 0.75
CA VAL A 134 9.88 -2.25 1.69
C VAL A 134 10.78 -3.48 1.63
N PHE A 135 10.24 -4.69 1.46
CA PHE A 135 11.04 -5.90 1.25
C PHE A 135 11.69 -6.01 -0.13
N GLY A 136 11.08 -5.45 -1.17
CA GLY A 136 11.72 -5.30 -2.48
C GLY A 136 12.79 -4.19 -2.55
N LYS A 137 12.71 -3.16 -1.71
CA LYS A 137 13.68 -2.05 -1.63
C LYS A 137 14.79 -2.32 -0.61
N ILE A 138 14.46 -2.93 0.52
CA ILE A 138 15.42 -3.48 1.50
C ILE A 138 16.15 -4.67 0.87
N GLY A 139 15.48 -5.54 0.10
CA GLY A 139 16.16 -6.57 -0.70
C GLY A 139 17.06 -6.04 -1.81
N ARG A 140 16.89 -4.78 -2.24
CA ARG A 140 17.87 -4.08 -3.10
C ARG A 140 18.98 -3.38 -2.31
N ALA A 141 18.75 -3.08 -1.03
CA ALA A 141 19.66 -2.31 -0.17
C ALA A 141 20.47 -3.18 0.79
N ILE A 142 20.10 -4.45 1.00
CA ILE A 142 20.91 -5.48 1.67
C ILE A 142 21.68 -6.23 0.57
N ASP A 143 22.63 -5.52 -0.03
CA ASP A 143 23.82 -6.00 -0.75
C ASP A 143 23.74 -7.34 -1.52
N ASN A 144 22.99 -7.46 -2.62
CA ASN A 144 23.20 -8.53 -3.63
C ASN A 144 23.26 -10.02 -3.17
N PHE A 145 23.01 -10.35 -1.89
CA PHE A 145 23.32 -11.66 -1.30
C PHE A 145 22.12 -12.60 -1.25
N PHE A 146 20.88 -12.09 -1.23
CA PHE A 146 19.69 -12.92 -1.25
C PHE A 146 18.95 -12.77 -2.58
N GLN A 147 18.83 -13.87 -3.32
CA GLN A 147 18.03 -13.95 -4.53
C GLN A 147 16.60 -14.39 -4.17
N ALA A 148 15.61 -13.62 -4.60
CA ALA A 148 14.22 -14.03 -4.50
C ALA A 148 13.93 -15.12 -5.55
N VAL A 149 13.50 -16.29 -5.10
CA VAL A 149 13.11 -17.44 -5.92
C VAL A 149 11.69 -17.87 -5.57
N GLY A 150 10.99 -18.50 -6.51
CA GLY A 150 9.68 -19.07 -6.24
C GLY A 150 9.82 -20.41 -5.52
N LEU A 151 8.87 -20.77 -4.67
CA LEU A 151 8.80 -22.12 -4.08
C LEU A 151 8.84 -23.23 -5.16
N GLY A 152 8.21 -22.94 -6.32
CA GLY A 152 8.20 -23.79 -7.50
C GLY A 152 9.58 -24.04 -8.13
N SER A 153 10.53 -23.10 -7.97
CA SER A 153 11.89 -23.20 -8.55
C SER A 153 12.91 -23.88 -7.63
N LEU A 154 12.48 -24.29 -6.43
CA LEU A 154 13.31 -25.03 -5.49
C LEU A 154 13.41 -26.50 -5.88
N SER A 155 14.60 -27.08 -5.70
CA SER A 155 14.82 -28.51 -5.72
C SER A 155 14.13 -29.21 -4.54
N ASP A 156 13.88 -30.52 -4.65
CA ASP A 156 13.22 -31.27 -3.58
C ASP A 156 13.95 -31.18 -2.22
N PRO A 157 15.30 -31.23 -2.15
CA PRO A 157 16.02 -30.98 -0.90
C PRO A 157 15.73 -29.60 -0.30
N GLU A 158 15.75 -28.54 -1.10
CA GLU A 158 15.47 -27.17 -0.64
C GLU A 158 14.03 -27.03 -0.15
N ARG A 159 13.06 -27.64 -0.84
CA ARG A 159 11.66 -27.66 -0.39
C ARG A 159 11.50 -28.40 0.93
N ASN A 160 12.20 -29.51 1.12
CA ASN A 160 12.17 -30.26 2.37
C ASN A 160 12.75 -29.44 3.52
N SER A 161 13.86 -28.73 3.31
CA SER A 161 14.44 -27.84 4.31
C SER A 161 13.48 -26.71 4.70
N VAL A 162 12.81 -26.10 3.72
CA VAL A 162 11.76 -25.10 3.97
C VAL A 162 10.56 -25.69 4.72
N ALA A 163 10.11 -26.90 4.37
CA ALA A 163 9.01 -27.58 5.05
C ALA A 163 9.36 -27.87 6.51
N SER A 164 10.54 -28.43 6.78
CA SER A 164 11.03 -28.69 8.14
C SER A 164 11.16 -27.41 8.95
N ALA A 165 11.65 -26.33 8.34
CA ALA A 165 11.74 -25.02 8.98
C ALA A 165 10.36 -24.41 9.29
N ALA A 166 9.37 -24.55 8.40
CA ALA A 166 8.00 -24.14 8.65
C ALA A 166 7.37 -24.94 9.80
N GLN A 167 7.59 -26.26 9.82
CA GLN A 167 7.01 -27.15 10.83
C GLN A 167 7.49 -26.82 12.24
N ARG A 168 8.76 -26.41 12.39
CA ARG A 168 9.34 -25.98 13.67
C ARG A 168 8.67 -24.76 14.30
N ILE A 169 8.04 -23.91 13.49
CA ILE A 169 7.28 -22.75 13.96
C ILE A 169 5.76 -22.98 13.92
N GLY A 170 5.32 -24.25 13.79
CA GLY A 170 3.92 -24.63 13.75
C GLY A 170 3.20 -24.28 12.45
N LYS A 171 3.94 -24.12 11.34
CA LYS A 171 3.41 -23.82 10.00
C LYS A 171 3.63 -24.98 9.04
N THR A 172 2.87 -25.02 7.95
CA THR A 172 3.09 -25.93 6.84
C THR A 172 3.80 -25.22 5.68
N ILE A 173 4.33 -25.97 4.72
CA ILE A 173 4.90 -25.39 3.49
C ILE A 173 3.87 -24.58 2.67
N GLN A 174 2.57 -24.86 2.85
CA GLN A 174 1.49 -24.12 2.20
C GLN A 174 1.26 -22.74 2.85
N ASP A 175 1.66 -22.59 4.12
CA ASP A 175 1.63 -21.31 4.84
C ASP A 175 2.88 -20.45 4.56
N VAL A 176 3.86 -21.01 3.83
CA VAL A 176 5.05 -20.29 3.41
C VAL A 176 4.70 -19.37 2.24
N ALA A 177 5.11 -18.11 2.33
CA ALA A 177 4.91 -17.16 1.24
C ALA A 177 5.50 -17.71 -0.07
N GLU A 178 4.80 -17.51 -1.21
CA GLU A 178 5.24 -18.01 -2.54
C GLU A 178 6.68 -17.60 -2.90
N ARG A 179 7.18 -16.53 -2.29
CA ARG A 179 8.53 -16.01 -2.42
C ARG A 179 9.43 -16.55 -1.30
N VAL A 180 10.46 -17.27 -1.70
CA VAL A 180 11.56 -17.75 -0.86
C VAL A 180 12.81 -16.93 -1.18
N PHE A 181 13.61 -16.60 -0.17
CA PHE A 181 14.86 -15.86 -0.35
C PHE A 181 16.02 -16.81 -0.19
N LYS A 182 16.81 -17.03 -1.25
CA LYS A 182 17.97 -17.91 -1.25
C LYS A 182 19.26 -17.11 -1.11
N LEU A 183 20.07 -17.45 -0.12
CA LEU A 183 21.39 -16.88 0.08
C LEU A 183 22.31 -17.31 -1.07
N ASN A 184 23.06 -16.36 -1.60
CA ASN A 184 24.02 -16.52 -2.68
C ASN A 184 25.40 -16.05 -2.22
N ILE A 185 25.90 -16.63 -1.13
CA ILE A 185 27.29 -16.49 -0.68
C ILE A 185 27.98 -17.86 -0.65
N PRO A 186 29.30 -17.91 -0.92
CA PRO A 186 30.10 -19.11 -0.71
C PRO A 186 30.10 -19.53 0.77
N ASP A 187 30.14 -20.84 1.04
CA ASP A 187 30.05 -21.40 2.41
C ASP A 187 31.07 -20.78 3.38
N ALA A 188 32.26 -20.44 2.88
CA ALA A 188 33.33 -19.80 3.64
C ALA A 188 32.99 -18.41 4.21
N GLN A 189 31.97 -17.73 3.69
CA GLN A 189 31.55 -16.39 4.16
C GLN A 189 30.28 -16.44 5.03
N ARG A 190 29.63 -17.60 5.15
CA ARG A 190 28.42 -17.77 5.97
C ARG A 190 28.69 -17.56 7.46
N SER A 191 29.90 -17.87 7.91
CA SER A 191 30.36 -17.64 9.30
C SER A 191 30.49 -16.16 9.68
N GLU A 192 30.45 -15.23 8.72
CA GLU A 192 30.52 -13.79 8.97
C GLU A 192 29.14 -13.16 9.24
N ILE A 193 28.05 -13.92 9.04
CA ILE A 193 26.69 -13.46 9.30
C ILE A 193 26.45 -13.39 10.81
N ARG A 194 26.58 -12.19 11.37
CA ARG A 194 26.38 -11.94 12.80
C ARG A 194 24.92 -11.80 13.22
N ASP A 195 24.09 -11.33 12.30
CA ASP A 195 22.66 -11.09 12.51
C ASP A 195 21.89 -11.42 11.23
N LEU A 196 20.84 -12.25 11.35
CA LEU A 196 19.95 -12.56 10.24
C LEU A 196 18.59 -11.87 10.46
N LYS A 197 18.06 -11.21 9.43
CA LYS A 197 16.73 -10.57 9.46
C LYS A 197 15.87 -11.07 8.32
N CYS A 198 14.57 -11.13 8.56
CA CYS A 198 13.61 -11.59 7.59
C CYS A 198 13.56 -10.60 6.43
N GLN A 199 13.90 -11.07 5.24
CA GLN A 199 13.82 -10.30 4.01
C GLN A 199 12.39 -9.86 3.66
N ASN A 200 11.35 -10.38 4.34
CA ASN A 200 9.95 -9.99 4.16
C ASN A 200 9.26 -9.37 5.40
N CYS A 201 9.89 -9.20 6.56
CA CYS A 201 9.27 -8.40 7.63
C CYS A 201 10.28 -7.59 8.46
N GLY A 202 11.57 -7.75 8.19
CA GLY A 202 12.65 -7.16 8.97
C GLY A 202 12.79 -7.73 10.38
N ALA A 203 11.92 -8.66 10.79
CA ALA A 203 12.01 -9.33 12.08
C ALA A 203 13.32 -10.11 12.18
N PRO A 204 13.91 -10.21 13.40
CA PRO A 204 15.07 -11.07 13.60
C PRO A 204 14.71 -12.50 13.20
N LEU A 205 15.60 -13.13 12.45
CA LEU A 205 15.57 -14.55 12.19
C LEU A 205 16.52 -15.24 13.18
N PRO A 206 16.22 -16.47 13.62
CA PRO A 206 17.20 -17.26 14.34
C PRO A 206 18.48 -17.36 13.50
N LEU A 207 19.63 -17.17 14.14
CA LEU A 207 20.89 -17.49 13.52
C LEU A 207 20.88 -18.99 13.23
N PRO A 208 21.19 -19.42 12.00
CA PRO A 208 21.25 -20.83 11.71
C PRO A 208 22.31 -21.49 12.58
N GLY A 209 21.96 -22.64 13.17
CA GLY A 209 22.98 -23.55 13.68
C GLY A 209 23.86 -24.06 12.54
N GLU A 210 24.96 -24.76 12.87
CA GLU A 210 25.92 -25.32 11.90
C GLU A 210 25.30 -26.22 10.80
N PHE A 211 24.00 -26.57 10.90
CA PHE A 211 23.34 -27.55 10.04
C PHE A 211 21.94 -27.12 9.55
N GLU A 212 21.59 -25.83 9.57
CA GLU A 212 20.29 -25.36 9.08
C GLU A 212 20.34 -24.77 7.66
N ASP A 213 19.78 -25.51 6.69
CA ASP A 213 19.69 -25.07 5.28
C ASP A 213 18.54 -24.09 5.01
N ALA A 214 17.62 -23.91 5.96
CA ALA A 214 16.49 -23.00 5.82
C ALA A 214 15.93 -22.51 7.16
N VAL A 215 15.43 -21.27 7.15
CA VAL A 215 14.71 -20.63 8.24
C VAL A 215 13.39 -20.07 7.73
N VAL A 216 12.30 -20.20 8.50
CA VAL A 216 11.01 -19.56 8.19
C VAL A 216 10.70 -18.52 9.25
N CYS A 217 10.35 -17.33 8.79
CA CYS A 217 9.97 -16.25 9.69
C CYS A 217 8.66 -16.57 10.42
N ALA A 218 8.71 -16.64 11.75
CA ALA A 218 7.52 -16.81 12.58
C ALA A 218 6.47 -15.71 12.35
N HIS A 219 6.91 -14.47 12.16
CA HIS A 219 6.04 -13.29 12.03
C HIS A 219 5.24 -13.26 10.72
N CYS A 220 5.87 -13.57 9.57
CA CYS A 220 5.23 -13.42 8.26
C CYS A 220 5.21 -14.68 7.38
N GLY A 221 5.80 -15.79 7.83
CA GLY A 221 5.81 -17.07 7.08
C GLY A 221 6.75 -17.09 5.88
N THR A 222 7.58 -16.07 5.68
CA THR A 222 8.56 -16.08 4.58
C THR A 222 9.72 -17.00 4.89
N ALA A 223 10.08 -17.82 3.90
CA ALA A 223 11.23 -18.72 3.97
C ALA A 223 12.51 -18.08 3.45
N HIS A 224 13.62 -18.46 4.08
CA HIS A 224 14.98 -18.06 3.80
C HIS A 224 15.81 -19.34 3.67
N LEU A 225 16.27 -19.64 2.46
CA LEU A 225 17.24 -20.71 2.20
C LEU A 225 18.64 -20.14 2.44
N LEU A 226 19.46 -20.88 3.16
CA LEU A 226 20.75 -20.43 3.69
C LEU A 226 21.94 -21.03 2.95
#